data_AF-A0A953BY30-F1
#
_entry.id   AF-A0A953BY30-F1
#
_cell.length_a   1.000
_cell.length_b   1.000
_cell.length_c   1.000
_cell.angle_alpha   90.00
_cell.angle_beta   90.00
_cell.angle_gamma   90.00
#
_symmetry.space_group_name_H-M   'P 1'
#
loop_
_entity.id
_entity.type
_entity.pdbx_description
1 polymer ?
#
loop_
_entity_poly.entity_id
_entity_poly.type
_entity_poly.pdbx_seq_one_letter_code
_entity_poly.pdbx_strand_id
1 'polypeptide(L)'
;MIFRRIANYLGNSPPVMLARLRIADWPANYNVIKLNNLLDNAGLSEKTRDGFVAPDACEQAQALIDNALKDPRPIKMRINLLRGDGKPWKFHGSATTESAKSIHLSTAHPAHFLEGFFSELRVQNLSPSVEIENASIRDFHVEVSKDAGAKTDLLFTNSWLSRLTLAPSTIRHFSYRDGGIGDIDCPGSVANNPFTGSVVFSKVFLPRTRRGFQIEGAQPYRNMRYHLAQLQNGPAASIFHSAELAVERDDERGLNWFFNFLYEEFSDYGASPVRPLIWLGLLWIATATLLFATGVEIGGSPKDAVGWQSLLYRTDWKGDLLRAVIVGFQPISWLGSLISPGQPVAMVPSCLLTQIWLVIDGILSTVLLALFIFALRRRFRMAS
;
A
#
# COMPACT_ATOMS: atom_id res chain seq x y z
N MET A 1 6.22 17.50 -1.91
CA MET A 1 7.10 16.33 -1.62
C MET A 1 6.48 14.99 -2.02
N ILE A 2 5.15 14.84 -1.96
CA ILE A 2 4.41 13.61 -2.36
C ILE A 2 4.49 13.33 -3.88
N PHE A 3 4.53 14.35 -4.74
CA PHE A 3 4.73 14.16 -6.19
C PHE A 3 6.15 13.74 -6.60
N ARG A 4 7.16 13.96 -5.74
CA ARG A 4 8.57 13.67 -6.06
C ARG A 4 8.95 12.19 -5.86
N ARG A 5 8.12 11.43 -5.14
CA ARG A 5 8.29 9.96 -5.00
C ARG A 5 7.72 9.17 -6.18
N ILE A 6 6.82 9.75 -6.97
CA ILE A 6 6.25 9.10 -8.17
C ILE A 6 7.20 9.21 -9.36
N ALA A 7 7.94 10.33 -9.47
CA ALA A 7 8.87 10.56 -10.59
C ALA A 7 10.16 9.69 -10.54
N ASN A 8 10.61 9.26 -9.36
CA ASN A 8 11.84 8.46 -9.22
C ASN A 8 11.69 6.97 -9.62
N TYR A 9 10.49 6.55 -10.05
CA TYR A 9 10.28 5.24 -10.68
C TYR A 9 10.45 5.27 -12.21
N LEU A 10 10.68 6.44 -12.80
CA LEU A 10 10.80 6.64 -14.25
C LEU A 10 12.26 6.96 -14.60
N GLY A 11 13.09 5.92 -14.68
CA GLY A 11 14.43 5.99 -15.22
C GLY A 11 14.43 5.98 -16.75
N ASN A 12 14.91 7.06 -17.36
CA ASN A 12 15.12 7.24 -18.79
C ASN A 12 16.34 6.44 -19.31
N SER A 13 16.11 5.54 -20.28
CA SER A 13 16.88 5.31 -21.54
C SER A 13 16.57 3.91 -22.11
N PRO A 14 16.54 3.72 -23.44
CA PRO A 14 16.00 2.50 -24.05
C PRO A 14 17.05 1.39 -24.14
N PRO A 15 16.71 0.13 -23.87
CA PRO A 15 17.34 -0.99 -24.54
C PRO A 15 16.43 -1.45 -25.68
N VAL A 16 16.96 -1.40 -26.90
CA VAL A 16 16.49 -2.26 -27.99
C VAL A 16 16.66 -3.70 -27.48
N MET A 17 15.57 -4.42 -27.27
CA MET A 17 15.59 -5.85 -26.96
C MET A 17 14.61 -6.59 -27.85
N LEU A 18 15.17 -7.45 -28.70
CA LEU A 18 14.49 -8.52 -29.42
C LEU A 18 13.80 -9.46 -28.41
N ALA A 19 12.47 -9.51 -28.43
CA ALA A 19 11.72 -10.50 -27.67
C ALA A 19 11.74 -11.85 -28.40
N ARG A 20 12.43 -12.84 -27.80
CA ARG A 20 12.38 -14.25 -28.17
C ARG A 20 11.37 -14.94 -27.24
N LEU A 21 10.32 -15.53 -27.81
CA LEU A 21 9.33 -16.30 -27.08
C LEU A 21 10.00 -17.56 -26.50
N ARG A 22 10.10 -17.63 -25.16
CA ARG A 22 10.51 -18.86 -24.46
C ARG A 22 9.25 -19.64 -24.10
N ILE A 23 9.05 -20.77 -24.76
CA ILE A 23 8.08 -21.77 -24.34
C ILE A 23 8.71 -22.45 -23.12
N ALA A 24 8.20 -22.14 -21.92
CA ALA A 24 8.47 -22.97 -20.77
C ALA A 24 7.57 -24.20 -20.85
N ASP A 25 8.13 -25.38 -20.61
CA ASP A 25 7.44 -26.66 -20.63
C ASP A 25 6.25 -26.63 -19.65
N TRP A 26 5.03 -26.69 -20.19
CA TRP A 26 3.80 -26.71 -19.39
C TRP A 26 2.95 -27.94 -19.71
N PRO A 27 2.22 -28.48 -18.71
CA PRO A 27 1.59 -29.79 -18.82
C PRO A 27 0.56 -29.83 -19.96
N ALA A 28 0.50 -30.95 -20.68
CA ALA A 28 -0.28 -31.14 -21.91
C ALA A 28 -1.82 -31.03 -21.79
N ASN A 29 -2.37 -30.68 -20.62
CA ASN A 29 -3.81 -30.78 -20.32
C ASN A 29 -4.58 -29.44 -20.35
N TYR A 30 -4.06 -28.41 -21.02
CA TYR A 30 -4.74 -27.12 -21.16
C TYR A 30 -5.15 -26.91 -22.62
N ASN A 31 -6.43 -26.61 -22.86
CA ASN A 31 -6.83 -25.91 -24.08
C ASN A 31 -6.35 -24.46 -23.94
N VAL A 32 -5.06 -24.24 -24.17
CA VAL A 32 -4.48 -22.90 -24.19
C VAL A 32 -4.94 -22.24 -25.48
N ILE A 33 -6.02 -21.48 -25.39
CA ILE A 33 -6.38 -20.53 -26.43
C ILE A 33 -5.35 -19.39 -26.33
N LYS A 34 -4.20 -19.56 -26.98
CA LYS A 34 -3.26 -18.45 -27.17
C LYS A 34 -3.95 -17.46 -28.08
N LEU A 35 -4.33 -16.30 -27.56
CA LEU A 35 -4.91 -15.23 -28.36
C LEU A 35 -4.04 -14.92 -29.59
N ASN A 36 -2.71 -14.99 -29.44
CA ASN A 36 -1.77 -14.89 -30.55
C ASN A 36 -1.98 -15.96 -31.64
N ASN A 37 -2.22 -17.23 -31.28
CA ASN A 37 -2.50 -18.27 -32.27
C ASN A 37 -3.84 -18.05 -32.98
N LEU A 38 -4.84 -17.49 -32.28
CA LEU A 38 -6.10 -17.12 -32.91
C LEU A 38 -5.95 -15.91 -33.84
N LEU A 39 -5.15 -14.92 -33.46
CA LEU A 39 -4.81 -13.76 -34.29
C LEU A 39 -3.93 -14.17 -35.48
N ASP A 40 -3.00 -15.11 -35.30
CA ASP A 40 -2.19 -15.75 -36.35
C ASP A 40 -3.10 -16.50 -37.33
N ASN A 41 -4.02 -17.34 -36.81
CA ASN A 41 -4.98 -18.08 -37.63
C ASN A 41 -5.99 -17.19 -38.35
N ALA A 42 -6.28 -16.00 -37.82
CA ALA A 42 -7.11 -14.99 -38.45
C ALA A 42 -6.32 -14.11 -39.47
N GLY A 43 -5.03 -14.36 -39.68
CA GLY A 43 -4.19 -13.60 -40.61
C GLY A 43 -3.86 -12.18 -40.13
N LEU A 44 -3.99 -11.91 -38.83
CA LEU A 44 -3.84 -10.57 -38.25
C LEU A 44 -2.44 -10.28 -37.70
N SER A 45 -1.58 -11.29 -37.49
CA SER A 45 -0.32 -11.07 -36.76
C SER A 45 0.74 -10.27 -37.50
N GLU A 46 0.69 -10.22 -38.83
CA GLU A 46 1.56 -9.33 -39.62
C GLU A 46 1.14 -7.86 -39.48
N LYS A 47 -0.16 -7.55 -39.38
CA LYS A 47 -0.64 -6.17 -39.21
C LYS A 47 -0.34 -5.61 -37.81
N THR A 48 -0.30 -6.47 -36.79
CA THR A 48 0.07 -6.08 -35.42
C THR A 48 1.56 -5.80 -35.25
N ARG A 49 2.41 -6.26 -36.17
CA ARG A 49 3.87 -6.13 -36.12
C ARG A 49 4.35 -4.68 -36.35
N ASP A 50 3.53 -3.87 -37.02
CA ASP A 50 3.83 -2.48 -37.37
C ASP A 50 3.24 -1.45 -36.38
N GLY A 51 2.82 -1.89 -35.18
CA GLY A 51 2.38 -1.00 -34.09
C GLY A 51 0.99 -0.37 -34.27
N PHE A 52 0.28 -0.69 -35.35
CA PHE A 52 -1.13 -0.36 -35.53
C PHE A 52 -1.99 -1.60 -35.30
N VAL A 53 -2.59 -1.69 -34.10
CA VAL A 53 -3.72 -2.60 -33.90
C VAL A 53 -4.93 -1.94 -34.57
N ALA A 54 -5.35 -2.46 -35.72
CA ALA A 54 -6.60 -2.02 -36.35
C ALA A 54 -7.76 -2.19 -35.36
N PRO A 55 -8.74 -1.25 -35.30
CA PRO A 55 -9.92 -1.37 -34.43
C PRO A 55 -10.58 -2.77 -34.50
N ASP A 56 -10.57 -3.32 -35.72
CA ASP A 56 -11.08 -4.64 -36.10
C ASP A 56 -10.45 -5.79 -35.30
N ALA A 57 -9.18 -5.67 -34.88
CA ALA A 57 -8.49 -6.73 -34.13
C ALA A 57 -8.90 -6.77 -32.65
N CYS A 58 -9.25 -5.62 -32.05
CA CYS A 58 -9.85 -5.58 -30.72
C CYS A 58 -11.25 -6.20 -30.74
N GLU A 59 -12.08 -5.84 -31.72
CA GLU A 59 -13.42 -6.41 -31.88
C GLU A 59 -13.38 -7.93 -32.15
N GLN A 60 -12.45 -8.39 -32.99
CA GLN A 60 -12.27 -9.82 -33.25
C GLN A 60 -11.72 -10.58 -32.04
N ALA A 61 -10.77 -10.01 -31.30
CA ALA A 61 -10.30 -10.60 -30.05
C ALA A 61 -11.43 -10.69 -29.00
N GLN A 62 -12.24 -9.64 -28.89
CA GLN A 62 -13.43 -9.62 -28.02
C GLN A 62 -14.43 -10.70 -28.45
N ALA A 63 -14.76 -10.78 -29.75
CA ALA A 63 -15.67 -11.81 -30.27
C ALA A 63 -15.15 -13.23 -30.04
N LEU A 64 -13.84 -13.46 -30.14
CA LEU A 64 -13.21 -14.74 -29.84
C LEU A 64 -13.27 -15.09 -28.35
N ILE A 65 -13.03 -14.11 -27.48
CA ILE A 65 -13.17 -14.27 -26.03
C ILE A 65 -14.63 -14.57 -25.67
N ASP A 66 -15.58 -13.78 -26.18
CA ASP A 66 -17.01 -13.97 -25.95
C ASP A 66 -17.50 -15.33 -26.45
N ASN A 67 -17.02 -15.78 -27.62
CA ASN A 67 -17.35 -17.10 -28.16
C ASN A 67 -16.73 -18.23 -27.34
N ALA A 68 -15.49 -18.07 -26.86
CA ALA A 68 -14.85 -19.05 -25.98
C ALA A 68 -15.54 -19.15 -24.62
N LEU A 69 -16.07 -18.04 -24.10
CA LEU A 69 -16.81 -17.97 -22.84
C LEU A 69 -18.21 -18.61 -22.95
N LYS A 70 -18.79 -18.63 -24.14
CA LYS A 70 -20.09 -19.27 -24.44
C LYS A 70 -19.97 -20.79 -24.69
N ASP A 71 -18.78 -21.35 -24.85
CA ASP A 71 -18.63 -22.81 -25.07
C ASP A 71 -19.00 -23.57 -23.79
N PRO A 72 -20.00 -24.48 -23.83
CA PRO A 72 -20.48 -25.21 -22.65
C PRO A 72 -19.49 -26.27 -22.14
N ARG A 73 -18.39 -26.53 -22.86
CA ARG A 73 -17.37 -27.48 -22.41
C ARG A 73 -16.58 -26.87 -21.24
N PRO A 74 -16.24 -27.67 -20.20
CA PRO A 74 -15.45 -27.21 -19.08
C PRO A 74 -14.01 -26.91 -19.53
N ILE A 75 -13.76 -25.68 -19.91
CA ILE A 75 -12.47 -25.21 -20.40
C ILE A 75 -11.73 -24.56 -19.23
N LYS A 76 -10.46 -24.92 -19.03
CA LYS A 76 -9.52 -24.08 -18.30
C LYS A 76 -9.09 -22.97 -19.26
N MET A 77 -9.60 -21.76 -19.05
CA MET A 77 -9.35 -20.63 -19.95
C MET A 77 -8.18 -19.81 -19.41
N ARG A 78 -7.11 -19.67 -20.19
CA ARG A 78 -6.01 -18.75 -19.89
C ARG A 78 -5.96 -17.67 -20.96
N ILE A 79 -6.28 -16.43 -20.59
CA ILE A 79 -6.20 -15.28 -21.49
C ILE A 79 -4.94 -14.50 -21.14
N ASN A 80 -3.93 -14.64 -22.00
CA ASN A 80 -2.70 -13.87 -21.93
C ASN A 80 -2.78 -12.69 -22.91
N LEU A 81 -2.95 -11.49 -22.37
CA LEU A 81 -3.05 -10.26 -23.18
C LEU A 81 -1.66 -9.63 -23.28
N LEU A 82 -0.92 -9.99 -24.32
CA LEU A 82 0.39 -9.40 -24.64
C LEU A 82 0.21 -8.45 -25.83
N ARG A 83 0.44 -7.14 -25.64
CA ARG A 83 0.53 -6.19 -26.76
C ARG A 83 2.01 -5.97 -27.08
N GLY A 84 2.38 -6.09 -28.35
CA GLY A 84 3.79 -6.00 -28.78
C GLY A 84 4.44 -4.64 -28.56
N ASP A 85 3.64 -3.60 -28.31
CA ASP A 85 4.08 -2.22 -28.05
C ASP A 85 4.14 -1.88 -26.55
N GLY A 86 3.93 -2.85 -25.66
CA GLY A 86 3.93 -2.66 -24.20
C GLY A 86 2.74 -1.85 -23.67
N LYS A 87 1.77 -1.50 -24.51
CA LYS A 87 0.56 -0.77 -24.08
C LYS A 87 -0.53 -1.74 -23.61
N PRO A 88 -1.39 -1.31 -22.67
CA PRO A 88 -2.52 -2.11 -22.23
C PRO A 88 -3.54 -2.34 -23.36
N TRP A 89 -4.17 -3.51 -23.39
CA TRP A 89 -5.38 -3.73 -24.18
C TRP A 89 -6.59 -3.17 -23.42
N LYS A 90 -7.49 -2.44 -24.09
CA LYS A 90 -8.78 -2.01 -23.53
C LYS A 90 -9.87 -2.92 -24.09
N PHE A 91 -10.36 -3.84 -23.28
CA PHE A 91 -11.47 -4.73 -23.61
C PHE A 91 -12.76 -4.18 -22.99
N HIS A 92 -13.76 -3.98 -23.84
CA HIS A 92 -15.12 -3.67 -23.42
C HIS A 92 -15.96 -4.92 -23.67
N GLY A 93 -16.22 -5.68 -22.61
CA GLY A 93 -17.08 -6.85 -22.71
C GLY A 93 -17.40 -7.41 -21.34
N SER A 94 -18.65 -7.87 -21.19
CA SER A 94 -19.09 -8.61 -20.02
C SER A 94 -18.87 -10.09 -20.30
N ALA A 95 -17.91 -10.71 -19.63
CA ALA A 95 -17.77 -12.15 -19.63
C ALA A 95 -18.74 -12.72 -18.60
N THR A 96 -19.78 -13.45 -19.02
CA THR A 96 -20.57 -14.32 -18.14
C THR A 96 -20.10 -15.76 -18.35
N THR A 97 -19.59 -16.35 -17.29
CA THR A 97 -18.85 -17.61 -17.37
C THR A 97 -19.73 -18.74 -16.86
N GLU A 98 -20.76 -19.15 -17.59
CA GLU A 98 -21.69 -20.18 -17.08
C GLU A 98 -21.09 -21.61 -17.09
N SER A 99 -19.93 -21.84 -17.73
CA SER A 99 -19.39 -23.18 -18.00
C SER A 99 -17.90 -23.41 -17.70
N ALA A 100 -17.13 -22.38 -17.30
CA ALA A 100 -15.67 -22.48 -17.15
C ALA A 100 -15.23 -23.20 -15.86
N LYS A 101 -14.22 -24.09 -15.93
CA LYS A 101 -13.66 -24.80 -14.74
C LYS A 101 -12.50 -24.09 -14.05
N SER A 102 -11.85 -23.16 -14.74
CA SER A 102 -10.89 -22.20 -14.16
C SER A 102 -10.65 -21.08 -15.15
N ILE A 103 -10.58 -19.84 -14.66
CA ILE A 103 -10.27 -18.68 -15.49
C ILE A 103 -8.98 -18.10 -14.97
N HIS A 104 -7.99 -17.97 -15.84
CA HIS A 104 -6.74 -17.30 -15.51
C HIS A 104 -6.53 -16.13 -16.48
N LEU A 105 -6.59 -14.92 -15.94
CA LEU A 105 -6.30 -13.69 -16.67
C LEU A 105 -4.91 -13.22 -16.23
N SER A 106 -3.99 -13.04 -17.18
CA SER A 106 -2.67 -12.49 -16.89
C SER A 106 -2.27 -11.50 -17.98
N THR A 107 -1.71 -10.36 -17.57
CA THR A 107 -1.10 -9.40 -18.50
C THR A 107 0.41 -9.30 -18.27
N ALA A 108 1.15 -8.90 -19.29
CA ALA A 108 2.62 -8.86 -19.24
C ALA A 108 3.18 -7.83 -18.25
N HIS A 109 2.42 -6.78 -17.96
CA HIS A 109 2.91 -5.60 -17.24
C HIS A 109 1.97 -5.25 -16.10
N PRO A 110 2.49 -4.76 -14.96
CA PRO A 110 1.66 -4.27 -13.87
C PRO A 110 0.69 -3.21 -14.41
N ALA A 111 -0.60 -3.47 -14.31
CA ALA A 111 -1.62 -2.56 -14.78
C ALA A 111 -1.56 -1.24 -13.97
N HIS A 112 -1.35 -0.12 -14.65
CA HIS A 112 -1.35 1.19 -14.00
C HIS A 112 -2.76 1.64 -13.61
N PHE A 113 -2.83 2.37 -12.49
CA PHE A 113 -3.98 2.81 -11.71
C PHE A 113 -5.15 3.50 -12.46
N LEU A 114 -4.97 3.98 -13.70
CA LEU A 114 -5.91 4.91 -14.34
C LEU A 114 -6.59 4.41 -15.62
N GLU A 115 -6.19 3.27 -16.17
CA GLU A 115 -6.85 2.73 -17.36
C GLU A 115 -7.25 1.28 -17.09
N GLY A 116 -8.51 1.08 -16.69
CA GLY A 116 -9.09 -0.26 -16.59
C GLY A 116 -8.95 -1.00 -17.93
N PHE A 117 -8.35 -2.18 -17.90
CA PHE A 117 -8.21 -3.06 -19.05
C PHE A 117 -9.55 -3.74 -19.36
N PHE A 118 -10.33 -4.04 -18.33
CA PHE A 118 -11.70 -4.53 -18.43
C PHE A 118 -12.65 -3.51 -17.83
N SER A 119 -13.70 -3.14 -18.57
CA SER A 119 -14.76 -2.27 -18.05
C SER A 119 -15.59 -2.98 -16.97
N GLU A 120 -15.91 -4.25 -17.18
CA GLU A 120 -16.79 -5.01 -16.30
C GLU A 120 -16.48 -6.51 -16.41
N LEU A 121 -16.32 -7.22 -15.30
CA LEU A 121 -16.12 -8.66 -15.26
C LEU A 121 -17.11 -9.27 -14.26
N ARG A 122 -18.00 -10.15 -14.74
CA ARG A 122 -19.03 -10.78 -13.91
C ARG A 122 -18.78 -12.27 -13.77
N VAL A 123 -18.58 -12.71 -12.53
CA VAL A 123 -18.43 -14.13 -12.21
C VAL A 123 -19.78 -14.65 -11.70
N GLN A 124 -20.48 -15.40 -12.56
CA GLN A 124 -21.77 -16.06 -12.28
C GLN A 124 -21.65 -17.58 -12.46
N ASN A 125 -22.38 -18.37 -11.68
CA ASN A 125 -22.57 -19.83 -11.90
C ASN A 125 -21.30 -20.67 -11.94
N LEU A 126 -20.40 -20.45 -10.98
CA LEU A 126 -19.04 -20.93 -11.11
C LEU A 126 -18.59 -21.71 -9.84
N SER A 127 -18.38 -23.03 -10.00
CA SER A 127 -17.49 -23.86 -9.16
C SER A 127 -15.95 -23.75 -9.40
N PRO A 128 -15.38 -22.90 -10.27
CA PRO A 128 -13.97 -22.86 -10.57
C PRO A 128 -13.20 -21.88 -9.67
N SER A 129 -11.88 -21.97 -9.81
CA SER A 129 -10.95 -20.95 -9.37
C SER A 129 -10.75 -19.89 -10.45
N VAL A 130 -10.82 -18.61 -10.08
CA VAL A 130 -10.51 -17.45 -10.91
C VAL A 130 -9.21 -16.85 -10.41
N GLU A 131 -8.20 -16.79 -11.28
CA GLU A 131 -6.88 -16.25 -10.99
C GLU A 131 -6.57 -15.06 -11.90
N ILE A 132 -6.42 -13.88 -11.31
CA ILE A 132 -6.21 -12.62 -12.02
C ILE A 132 -4.85 -12.07 -11.59
N GLU A 133 -3.95 -11.89 -12.56
CA GLU A 133 -2.59 -11.44 -12.35
C GLU A 133 -2.26 -10.23 -13.24
N ASN A 134 -1.63 -9.20 -12.65
CA ASN A 134 -1.19 -8.01 -13.38
C ASN A 134 -2.32 -7.32 -14.19
N ALA A 135 -3.56 -7.31 -13.70
CA ALA A 135 -4.70 -6.77 -14.44
C ALA A 135 -5.33 -5.57 -13.71
N SER A 136 -5.90 -4.63 -14.47
CA SER A 136 -6.78 -3.59 -13.92
C SER A 136 -8.18 -3.79 -14.45
N ILE A 137 -9.13 -3.98 -13.54
CA ILE A 137 -10.55 -4.20 -13.82
C ILE A 137 -11.30 -3.04 -13.19
N ARG A 138 -12.19 -2.41 -13.96
CA ARG A 138 -13.00 -1.32 -13.43
C ARG A 138 -14.05 -1.88 -12.49
N ASP A 139 -15.03 -2.64 -12.99
CA ASP A 139 -16.10 -3.19 -12.17
C ASP A 139 -16.00 -4.74 -12.11
N PHE A 140 -15.68 -5.32 -10.95
CA PHE A 140 -15.63 -6.78 -10.75
C PHE A 140 -16.80 -7.24 -9.88
N HIS A 141 -17.69 -8.04 -10.45
CA HIS A 141 -18.89 -8.53 -9.78
C HIS A 141 -18.80 -10.04 -9.54
N VAL A 142 -19.04 -10.44 -8.30
CA VAL A 142 -19.30 -11.83 -7.93
C VAL A 142 -20.78 -11.94 -7.63
N GLU A 143 -21.50 -12.76 -8.38
CA GLU A 143 -22.95 -12.90 -8.23
C GLU A 143 -23.34 -14.27 -7.69
N VAL A 144 -24.55 -14.37 -7.13
CA VAL A 144 -25.07 -15.63 -6.59
C VAL A 144 -25.22 -16.65 -7.71
N SER A 145 -24.65 -17.83 -7.53
CA SER A 145 -24.86 -18.96 -8.43
C SER A 145 -26.32 -19.43 -8.36
N LYS A 146 -26.92 -19.70 -9.52
CA LYS A 146 -28.21 -20.37 -9.66
C LYS A 146 -28.15 -21.80 -9.09
N ASP A 147 -26.97 -22.42 -9.15
CA ASP A 147 -26.72 -23.72 -8.52
C ASP A 147 -26.50 -23.54 -7.02
N ALA A 148 -27.48 -24.00 -6.22
CA ALA A 148 -27.46 -23.99 -4.77
C ALA A 148 -26.27 -24.79 -4.22
N GLY A 149 -25.15 -24.10 -3.98
CA GLY A 149 -23.96 -24.67 -3.35
C GLY A 149 -22.65 -24.48 -4.14
N ALA A 150 -22.70 -23.99 -5.37
CA ALA A 150 -21.47 -23.64 -6.09
C ALA A 150 -20.79 -22.45 -5.42
N LYS A 151 -19.49 -22.61 -5.12
CA LYS A 151 -18.66 -21.59 -4.49
C LYS A 151 -17.40 -21.37 -5.33
N THR A 152 -16.97 -20.13 -5.43
CA THR A 152 -15.85 -19.73 -6.27
C THR A 152 -14.60 -19.49 -5.42
N ASP A 153 -13.43 -19.87 -5.95
CA ASP A 153 -12.14 -19.46 -5.40
C ASP A 153 -11.62 -18.28 -6.21
N LEU A 154 -11.17 -17.22 -5.56
CA LEU A 154 -10.68 -16.00 -6.21
C LEU A 154 -9.24 -15.71 -5.75
N LEU A 155 -8.33 -15.58 -6.70
CA LEU A 155 -6.93 -15.25 -6.48
C LEU A 155 -6.55 -14.04 -7.32
N PHE A 156 -6.18 -12.95 -6.66
CA PHE A 156 -5.69 -11.73 -7.30
C PHE A 156 -4.23 -11.51 -6.92
N THR A 157 -3.38 -11.28 -7.92
CA THR A 157 -1.96 -10.97 -7.73
C THR A 157 -1.58 -9.73 -8.52
N ASN A 158 -0.99 -8.73 -7.86
CA ASN A 158 -0.55 -7.47 -8.48
C ASN A 158 -1.62 -6.83 -9.38
N SER A 159 -2.87 -6.81 -8.91
CA SER A 159 -4.03 -6.39 -9.71
C SER A 159 -4.74 -5.19 -9.09
N TRP A 160 -5.45 -4.43 -9.91
CA TRP A 160 -6.24 -3.27 -9.51
C TRP A 160 -7.72 -3.54 -9.80
N LEU A 161 -8.58 -3.41 -8.79
CA LEU A 161 -10.03 -3.41 -8.98
C LEU A 161 -10.55 -2.02 -8.67
N SER A 162 -11.23 -1.34 -9.59
CA SER A 162 -11.80 -0.02 -9.27
C SER A 162 -13.03 -0.14 -8.38
N ARG A 163 -13.84 -1.18 -8.59
CA ARG A 163 -14.96 -1.57 -7.74
C ARG A 163 -15.05 -3.09 -7.63
N LEU A 164 -15.23 -3.60 -6.41
CA LEU A 164 -15.44 -5.00 -6.10
C LEU A 164 -16.83 -5.20 -5.49
N THR A 165 -17.74 -5.85 -6.22
CA THR A 165 -19.08 -6.19 -5.72
C THR A 165 -19.15 -7.66 -5.34
N LEU A 166 -19.57 -7.93 -4.10
CA LEU A 166 -19.61 -9.27 -3.53
C LEU A 166 -21.04 -9.72 -3.25
N ALA A 167 -21.43 -10.87 -3.80
CA ALA A 167 -22.68 -11.50 -3.43
C ALA A 167 -22.55 -12.41 -2.18
N PRO A 168 -23.62 -12.54 -1.37
CA PRO A 168 -23.61 -13.39 -0.18
C PRO A 168 -23.31 -14.87 -0.46
N SER A 169 -22.50 -15.50 0.41
CA SER A 169 -22.18 -16.94 0.41
C SER A 169 -21.62 -17.51 -0.89
N THR A 170 -20.98 -16.69 -1.72
CA THR A 170 -20.48 -17.08 -3.05
C THR A 170 -19.02 -17.51 -3.06
N ILE A 171 -18.19 -17.02 -2.13
CA ILE A 171 -16.74 -17.20 -2.20
C ILE A 171 -16.29 -18.22 -1.16
N ARG A 172 -15.52 -19.23 -1.60
CA ARG A 172 -14.89 -20.22 -0.71
C ARG A 172 -13.49 -19.80 -0.31
N HIS A 173 -12.64 -19.45 -1.27
CA HIS A 173 -11.31 -18.93 -1.01
C HIS A 173 -11.14 -17.56 -1.65
N PHE A 174 -10.64 -16.57 -0.91
CA PHE A 174 -10.32 -15.24 -1.45
C PHE A 174 -8.89 -14.87 -1.07
N SER A 175 -8.00 -14.70 -2.04
CA SER A 175 -6.64 -14.24 -1.80
C SER A 175 -6.33 -13.05 -2.69
N TYR A 176 -5.95 -11.92 -2.08
CA TYR A 176 -5.54 -10.72 -2.79
C TYR A 176 -4.15 -10.32 -2.33
N ARG A 177 -3.18 -10.36 -3.25
CA ARG A 177 -1.77 -10.11 -2.97
C ARG A 177 -1.21 -9.06 -3.90
N ASP A 178 -0.72 -7.95 -3.35
CA ASP A 178 -0.14 -6.84 -4.10
C ASP A 178 -1.16 -6.18 -5.09
N GLY A 179 -1.18 -4.85 -5.15
CA GLY A 179 -2.16 -4.10 -5.94
C GLY A 179 -3.19 -3.39 -5.06
N GLY A 180 -4.43 -3.19 -5.52
CA GLY A 180 -5.42 -2.45 -4.73
C GLY A 180 -6.86 -2.51 -5.19
N ILE A 181 -7.77 -2.11 -4.30
CA ILE A 181 -9.21 -2.11 -4.50
C ILE A 181 -9.74 -0.69 -4.24
N GLY A 182 -10.26 -0.03 -5.26
CA GLY A 182 -10.72 1.36 -5.22
C GLY A 182 -12.02 1.56 -4.43
N ASP A 183 -13.01 0.70 -4.67
CA ASP A 183 -14.30 0.71 -3.99
C ASP A 183 -14.78 -0.73 -3.76
N ILE A 184 -15.59 -0.91 -2.72
CA ILE A 184 -16.09 -2.22 -2.29
C ILE A 184 -17.60 -2.11 -2.06
N ASP A 185 -18.35 -2.92 -2.78
CA ASP A 185 -19.75 -3.13 -2.51
C ASP A 185 -19.92 -4.48 -1.83
N CYS A 186 -19.93 -4.44 -0.49
CA CYS A 186 -20.03 -5.61 0.37
C CYS A 186 -21.38 -5.60 1.09
N PRO A 187 -22.11 -6.74 1.11
CA PRO A 187 -23.44 -6.80 1.70
C PRO A 187 -23.40 -6.42 3.18
N GLY A 188 -24.48 -5.79 3.66
CA GLY A 188 -24.58 -5.31 5.04
C GLY A 188 -24.38 -6.41 6.08
N SER A 189 -24.17 -6.02 7.34
CA SER A 189 -23.93 -6.96 8.46
C SER A 189 -25.07 -7.95 8.73
N VAL A 190 -26.31 -7.60 8.34
CA VAL A 190 -27.49 -8.45 8.49
C VAL A 190 -27.59 -9.51 7.38
N ALA A 191 -26.94 -9.26 6.24
CA ALA A 191 -26.94 -10.20 5.12
C ALA A 191 -25.92 -11.32 5.35
N ASN A 192 -26.09 -12.44 4.63
CA ASN A 192 -25.19 -13.58 4.74
C ASN A 192 -23.75 -13.18 4.34
N ASN A 193 -22.77 -13.74 5.04
CA ASN A 193 -21.36 -13.49 4.78
C ASN A 193 -21.01 -13.87 3.33
N PRO A 194 -20.38 -12.99 2.53
CA PRO A 194 -19.97 -13.31 1.15
C PRO A 194 -18.92 -14.43 1.11
N PHE A 195 -18.18 -14.63 2.20
CA PHE A 195 -17.16 -15.64 2.33
C PHE A 195 -17.65 -16.83 3.16
N THR A 196 -17.29 -18.02 2.69
CA THR A 196 -17.62 -19.29 3.34
C THR A 196 -16.37 -20.10 3.71
N GLY A 197 -15.18 -19.55 3.47
CA GLY A 197 -13.90 -20.17 3.78
C GLY A 197 -12.80 -19.13 3.97
N SER A 198 -11.56 -19.46 3.59
CA SER A 198 -10.39 -18.66 3.94
C SER A 198 -10.23 -17.41 3.10
N VAL A 199 -9.88 -16.30 3.75
CA VAL A 199 -9.68 -14.99 3.14
C VAL A 199 -8.28 -14.46 3.50
N VAL A 200 -7.54 -13.94 2.53
CA VAL A 200 -6.17 -13.42 2.73
C VAL A 200 -6.01 -12.12 1.97
N PHE A 201 -5.60 -11.07 2.67
CA PHE A 201 -5.17 -9.81 2.07
C PHE A 201 -3.70 -9.59 2.42
N SER A 202 -2.84 -9.40 1.41
CA SER A 202 -1.42 -9.12 1.59
C SER A 202 -1.01 -7.93 0.74
N LYS A 203 -0.47 -6.87 1.37
CA LYS A 203 0.00 -5.65 0.68
C LYS A 203 -1.03 -5.05 -0.28
N VAL A 204 -2.31 -5.08 0.12
CA VAL A 204 -3.40 -4.51 -0.67
C VAL A 204 -3.55 -3.04 -0.33
N PHE A 205 -3.51 -2.20 -1.35
CA PHE A 205 -3.86 -0.80 -1.24
C PHE A 205 -5.39 -0.66 -1.16
N LEU A 206 -5.85 -0.03 -0.09
CA LEU A 206 -7.22 0.44 0.06
C LEU A 206 -7.15 1.96 0.16
N PRO A 207 -7.96 2.71 -0.60
CA PRO A 207 -7.95 4.14 -0.50
C PRO A 207 -8.38 4.61 0.88
N ARG A 208 -7.68 5.63 1.36
CA ARG A 208 -7.88 6.23 2.68
C ARG A 208 -8.56 7.59 2.62
N THR A 209 -8.80 8.09 1.42
CA THR A 209 -9.43 9.39 1.15
C THR A 209 -10.50 9.21 0.08
N ARG A 210 -11.59 9.98 0.17
CA ARG A 210 -12.64 9.99 -0.87
C ARG A 210 -12.20 10.77 -2.11
N ARG A 211 -11.23 11.67 -1.97
CA ARG A 211 -10.69 12.43 -3.11
C ARG A 211 -10.00 11.50 -4.12
N GLY A 212 -10.50 11.49 -5.34
CA GLY A 212 -9.94 10.70 -6.44
C GLY A 212 -10.40 9.24 -6.49
N PHE A 213 -11.30 8.82 -5.59
CA PHE A 213 -11.84 7.47 -5.54
C PHE A 213 -13.37 7.52 -5.45
N GLN A 214 -14.06 6.53 -6.00
CA GLN A 214 -15.53 6.42 -5.97
C GLN A 214 -16.02 5.80 -4.66
N ILE A 215 -15.52 6.27 -3.51
CA ILE A 215 -15.92 5.75 -2.20
C ILE A 215 -17.05 6.61 -1.66
N GLU A 216 -18.25 6.03 -1.51
CA GLU A 216 -19.42 6.73 -0.97
C GLU A 216 -19.28 7.07 0.51
N GLY A 217 -18.52 6.27 1.27
CA GLY A 217 -18.24 6.50 2.69
C GLY A 217 -17.51 5.34 3.36
N ALA A 218 -17.51 5.31 4.70
CA ALA A 218 -16.84 4.27 5.47
C ALA A 218 -17.64 2.95 5.60
N GLN A 219 -18.93 2.96 5.24
CA GLN A 219 -19.83 1.82 5.40
C GLN A 219 -19.40 0.55 4.64
N PRO A 220 -18.91 0.63 3.39
CA PRO A 220 -18.23 -0.48 2.71
C PRO A 220 -17.18 -1.22 3.55
N TYR A 221 -16.27 -0.46 4.17
CA TYR A 221 -15.20 -1.02 4.98
C TYR A 221 -15.72 -1.62 6.29
N ARG A 222 -16.75 -1.01 6.90
CA ARG A 222 -17.45 -1.58 8.07
C ARG A 222 -18.07 -2.94 7.76
N ASN A 223 -18.78 -3.05 6.63
CA ASN A 223 -19.41 -4.30 6.19
C ASN A 223 -18.34 -5.39 5.97
N MET A 224 -17.29 -5.07 5.22
CA MET A 224 -16.18 -6.00 4.98
C MET A 224 -15.48 -6.43 6.28
N ARG A 225 -15.16 -5.48 7.16
CA ARG A 225 -14.55 -5.75 8.48
C ARG A 225 -15.41 -6.68 9.32
N TYR A 226 -16.72 -6.45 9.35
CA TYR A 226 -17.67 -7.28 10.09
C TYR A 226 -17.64 -8.74 9.61
N HIS A 227 -17.73 -8.95 8.29
CA HIS A 227 -17.68 -10.29 7.70
C HIS A 227 -16.34 -11.00 7.94
N LEU A 228 -15.22 -10.28 7.90
CA LEU A 228 -13.90 -10.84 8.21
C LEU A 228 -13.73 -11.16 9.69
N ALA A 229 -14.33 -10.36 10.58
CA ALA A 229 -14.33 -10.63 12.02
C ALA A 229 -15.15 -11.89 12.36
N GLN A 230 -16.29 -12.12 11.69
CA GLN A 230 -17.06 -13.37 11.82
C GLN A 230 -16.25 -14.61 11.43
N LEU A 231 -15.38 -14.48 10.42
CA LEU A 231 -14.44 -15.55 10.01
C LEU A 231 -13.22 -15.67 10.95
N GLN A 232 -13.18 -14.93 12.06
CA GLN A 232 -12.04 -14.85 12.98
C GLN A 232 -10.73 -14.41 12.30
N ASN A 233 -10.81 -13.69 11.19
CA ASN A 233 -9.67 -13.19 10.45
C ASN A 233 -9.22 -11.80 10.94
N GLY A 234 -8.68 -11.78 12.16
CA GLY A 234 -8.20 -10.56 12.82
C GLY A 234 -7.22 -9.73 11.98
N PRO A 235 -6.21 -10.33 11.31
CA PRO A 235 -5.27 -9.58 10.48
C PRO A 235 -5.96 -8.83 9.32
N ALA A 236 -6.84 -9.49 8.57
CA ALA A 236 -7.54 -8.84 7.46
C ALA A 236 -8.54 -7.79 7.97
N ALA A 237 -9.29 -8.10 9.03
CA ALA A 237 -10.23 -7.17 9.64
C ALA A 237 -9.55 -5.87 10.12
N SER A 238 -8.33 -5.96 10.65
CA SER A 238 -7.52 -4.80 11.04
C SER A 238 -7.16 -3.89 9.88
N ILE A 239 -6.89 -4.43 8.68
CA ILE A 239 -6.56 -3.63 7.48
C ILE A 239 -7.76 -2.77 7.10
N PHE A 240 -8.95 -3.38 7.04
CA PHE A 240 -10.18 -2.66 6.73
C PHE A 240 -10.57 -1.66 7.82
N HIS A 241 -10.32 -1.97 9.09
CA HIS A 241 -10.54 -1.03 10.18
C HIS A 241 -9.68 0.23 10.05
N SER A 242 -8.41 0.08 9.67
CA SER A 242 -7.54 1.24 9.43
C SER A 242 -8.00 2.08 8.25
N ALA A 243 -8.49 1.47 7.17
CA ALA A 243 -9.05 2.19 6.01
C ALA A 243 -10.38 2.90 6.35
N GLU A 244 -11.26 2.23 7.09
CA GLU A 244 -12.52 2.78 7.64
C GLU A 244 -12.26 4.08 8.42
N LEU A 245 -11.38 4.04 9.43
CA LEU A 245 -11.06 5.20 10.26
C LEU A 245 -10.47 6.35 9.45
N ALA A 246 -9.66 6.06 8.43
CA ALA A 246 -9.08 7.09 7.59
C ALA A 246 -10.14 7.81 6.74
N VAL A 247 -11.09 7.06 6.17
CA VAL A 247 -12.19 7.64 5.37
C VAL A 247 -13.18 8.43 6.23
N GLU A 248 -13.46 7.98 7.47
CA GLU A 248 -14.28 8.74 8.43
C GLU A 248 -13.66 10.10 8.75
N ARG A 249 -12.34 10.15 8.89
CA ARG A 249 -11.59 11.37 9.19
C ARG A 249 -11.44 12.32 7.99
N ASP A 250 -11.71 11.87 6.77
CA ASP A 250 -11.56 12.71 5.56
C ASP A 250 -12.51 13.91 5.54
N ASP A 251 -13.62 13.87 6.32
CA ASP A 251 -14.53 15.01 6.50
C ASP A 251 -14.09 15.98 7.58
N GLU A 252 -13.10 15.62 8.41
CA GLU A 252 -12.66 16.46 9.52
C GLU A 252 -11.83 17.63 8.99
N ARG A 253 -12.21 18.86 9.36
CA ARG A 253 -11.51 20.10 8.97
C ARG A 253 -10.88 20.79 10.19
N GLY A 254 -9.87 21.61 9.94
CA GLY A 254 -9.25 22.47 10.97
C GLY A 254 -8.26 21.73 11.87
N LEU A 255 -8.32 21.98 13.19
CA LEU A 255 -7.40 21.40 14.16
C LEU A 255 -7.48 19.87 14.22
N ASN A 256 -8.68 19.29 14.05
CA ASN A 256 -8.85 17.84 14.05
C ASN A 256 -8.09 17.18 12.89
N TRP A 257 -8.10 17.81 11.70
CA TRP A 257 -7.28 17.35 10.58
C TRP A 257 -5.78 17.35 10.93
N PHE A 258 -5.29 18.40 11.59
CA PHE A 258 -3.90 18.47 12.02
C PHE A 258 -3.56 17.38 13.05
N PHE A 259 -4.41 17.16 14.06
CA PHE A 259 -4.22 16.08 15.02
C PHE A 259 -4.31 14.69 14.39
N ASN A 260 -5.19 14.50 13.40
CA ASN A 260 -5.28 13.26 12.64
C ASN A 260 -4.06 13.03 11.76
N PHE A 261 -3.54 14.09 11.14
CA PHE A 261 -2.30 14.03 10.37
C PHE A 261 -1.13 13.62 11.28
N LEU A 262 -1.00 14.29 12.43
CA LEU A 262 -0.02 13.88 13.44
C LEU A 262 -0.26 12.44 13.87
N TYR A 263 -1.51 12.06 14.17
CA TYR A 263 -1.84 10.71 14.58
C TYR A 263 -1.55 9.68 13.50
N GLU A 264 -1.80 9.92 12.21
CA GLU A 264 -1.50 8.96 11.16
C GLU A 264 0.01 8.78 11.00
N GLU A 265 0.75 9.89 11.00
CA GLU A 265 2.20 9.87 10.84
C GLU A 265 2.91 9.25 12.07
N PHE A 266 2.28 9.39 13.23
CA PHE A 266 2.71 8.78 14.47
C PHE A 266 2.20 7.33 14.58
N SER A 267 0.90 7.06 14.65
CA SER A 267 0.28 5.75 14.96
C SER A 267 0.78 4.52 14.17
N ASP A 268 1.33 4.70 12.98
CA ASP A 268 1.92 3.62 12.18
C ASP A 268 3.33 3.17 12.65
N TYR A 269 3.67 3.43 13.92
CA TYR A 269 4.91 2.97 14.58
C TYR A 269 5.08 1.45 14.60
N GLY A 270 3.97 0.70 14.50
CA GLY A 270 4.00 -0.76 14.49
C GLY A 270 4.67 -1.36 13.25
N ALA A 271 4.65 -0.63 12.12
CA ALA A 271 5.19 -1.10 10.84
C ALA A 271 6.69 -0.83 10.69
N SER A 272 7.23 0.22 11.32
CA SER A 272 8.65 0.57 11.23
C SER A 272 9.19 1.13 12.55
N PRO A 273 10.09 0.40 13.24
CA PRO A 273 10.72 0.89 14.47
C PRO A 273 11.66 2.07 14.22
N VAL A 274 12.03 2.38 12.97
CA VAL A 274 12.97 3.46 12.67
C VAL A 274 12.29 4.83 12.69
N ARG A 275 10.97 4.92 12.48
CA ARG A 275 10.25 6.19 12.40
C ARG A 275 10.34 7.04 13.69
N PRO A 276 10.12 6.50 14.90
CA PRO A 276 10.31 7.27 16.13
C PRO A 276 11.72 7.85 16.27
N LEU A 277 12.75 7.12 15.85
CA LEU A 277 14.14 7.60 15.88
C LEU A 277 14.40 8.75 14.90
N ILE A 278 13.78 8.70 13.71
CA ILE A 278 13.86 9.81 12.75
C ILE A 278 13.21 11.06 13.35
N TRP A 279 12.01 10.93 13.93
CA TRP A 279 11.32 12.05 14.58
C TRP A 279 12.12 12.61 15.75
N LEU A 280 12.71 11.74 16.57
CA LEU A 280 13.60 12.13 17.67
C LEU A 280 14.82 12.92 17.17
N GLY A 281 15.45 12.47 16.08
CA GLY A 281 16.57 13.17 15.45
C GLY A 281 16.17 14.52 14.87
N LEU A 282 15.00 14.61 14.23
CA LEU A 282 14.47 15.88 13.70
C LEU A 282 14.14 16.87 14.82
N LEU A 283 13.53 16.38 15.90
CA LEU A 283 13.21 17.19 17.08
C LEU A 283 14.49 17.72 17.73
N TRP A 284 15.52 16.88 17.87
CA TRP A 284 16.84 17.29 18.36
C TRP A 284 17.48 18.37 17.49
N ILE A 285 17.50 18.21 16.16
CA ILE A 285 18.06 19.21 15.24
C ILE A 285 17.29 20.54 15.35
N ALA A 286 15.96 20.48 15.46
CA ALA A 286 15.14 21.66 15.64
C ALA A 286 15.46 22.38 16.97
N THR A 287 15.55 21.62 18.08
CA THR A 287 15.93 22.16 19.40
C THR A 287 17.34 22.76 19.38
N ALA A 288 18.33 22.08 18.79
CA ALA A 288 19.69 22.60 18.67
C ALA A 288 19.74 23.88 17.82
N THR A 289 18.97 23.96 16.74
CA THR A 289 18.88 25.17 15.90
C THR A 289 18.24 26.32 16.68
N LEU A 290 17.19 26.05 17.45
CA LEU A 290 16.54 27.04 18.31
C LEU A 290 17.51 27.56 19.38
N LEU A 291 18.21 26.66 20.08
CA LEU A 291 19.20 27.01 21.10
C LEU A 291 20.37 27.81 20.53
N PHE A 292 20.82 27.47 19.32
CA PHE A 292 21.87 28.22 18.63
C PHE A 292 21.42 29.65 18.32
N ALA A 293 20.15 29.84 17.93
CA ALA A 293 19.59 31.15 17.64
C ALA A 293 19.31 31.99 18.91
N THR A 294 18.90 31.36 20.01
CA THR A 294 18.55 32.07 21.26
C THR A 294 19.71 32.22 22.24
N GLY A 295 20.79 31.45 22.06
CA GLY A 295 21.93 31.42 22.97
C GLY A 295 21.76 30.43 24.12
N VAL A 296 22.91 29.99 24.64
CA VAL A 296 23.04 29.11 25.80
C VAL A 296 24.11 29.68 26.72
N GLU A 297 23.73 29.90 27.97
CA GLU A 297 24.63 30.35 29.03
C GLU A 297 25.31 29.15 29.69
N ILE A 298 26.58 29.35 30.05
CA ILE A 298 27.35 28.39 30.82
C ILE A 298 27.55 28.95 32.22
N GLY A 299 27.15 28.16 33.23
CA GLY A 299 27.54 28.37 34.61
C GLY A 299 28.87 27.69 34.92
N GLY A 300 29.68 28.33 35.76
CA GLY A 300 31.00 27.83 36.17
C GLY A 300 32.16 28.66 35.62
N SER A 301 33.35 28.42 36.17
CA SER A 301 34.57 29.08 35.71
C SER A 301 35.22 28.28 34.57
N PRO A 302 35.75 28.92 33.52
CA PRO A 302 36.53 28.24 32.48
C PRO A 302 37.72 27.42 33.03
N LYS A 303 38.21 27.79 34.22
CA LYS A 303 39.30 27.10 34.92
C LYS A 303 38.94 25.68 35.37
N ASP A 304 37.64 25.41 35.53
CA ASP A 304 37.13 24.12 36.01
C ASP A 304 36.88 23.15 34.86
N ALA A 305 36.96 23.62 33.61
CA ALA A 305 36.69 22.84 32.41
C ALA A 305 37.92 22.00 32.02
N VAL A 306 37.76 20.68 31.97
CA VAL A 306 38.85 19.76 31.61
C VAL A 306 38.58 19.11 30.25
N GLY A 307 39.61 19.04 29.40
CA GLY A 307 39.55 18.35 28.12
C GLY A 307 38.58 19.00 27.13
N TRP A 308 37.66 18.21 26.58
CA TRP A 308 36.70 18.66 25.57
C TRP A 308 35.74 19.74 26.11
N GLN A 309 35.49 19.78 27.42
CA GLN A 309 34.62 20.79 28.04
C GLN A 309 35.12 22.22 27.84
N SER A 310 36.43 22.42 27.68
CA SER A 310 37.01 23.74 27.39
C SER A 310 36.48 24.34 26.08
N LEU A 311 36.04 23.50 25.14
CA LEU A 311 35.44 23.94 23.87
C LEU A 311 34.08 24.62 24.08
N LEU A 312 33.39 24.34 25.19
CA LEU A 312 32.10 24.97 25.52
C LEU A 312 32.27 26.45 25.85
N TYR A 313 33.41 26.83 26.44
CA TYR A 313 33.71 28.20 26.84
C TYR A 313 34.20 29.10 25.68
N ARG A 314 34.27 28.57 24.45
CA ARG A 314 34.63 29.40 23.30
C ARG A 314 33.53 30.42 23.02
N THR A 315 33.94 31.64 22.68
CA THR A 315 33.06 32.76 22.33
C THR A 315 32.78 32.86 20.83
N ASP A 316 33.30 31.94 20.02
CA ASP A 316 33.03 31.88 18.59
C ASP A 316 31.77 31.05 18.29
N TRP A 317 31.25 31.18 17.07
CA TRP A 317 30.06 30.45 16.60
C TRP A 317 30.17 28.92 16.77
N LYS A 318 31.40 28.39 16.80
CA LYS A 318 31.65 26.96 17.04
C LYS A 318 31.33 26.56 18.47
N GLY A 319 31.68 27.40 19.45
CA GLY A 319 31.31 27.24 20.85
C GLY A 319 29.79 27.30 21.04
N ASP A 320 29.14 28.29 20.40
CA ASP A 320 27.67 28.43 20.41
C ASP A 320 26.97 27.19 19.84
N LEU A 321 27.44 26.70 18.69
CA LEU A 321 26.90 25.51 18.06
C LEU A 321 27.09 24.28 18.95
N LEU A 322 28.28 24.10 19.52
CA LEU A 322 28.57 22.96 20.39
C LEU A 322 27.68 22.96 21.64
N ARG A 323 27.52 24.12 22.30
CA ARG A 323 26.59 24.29 23.43
C ARG A 323 25.17 23.92 23.04
N ALA A 324 24.68 24.45 21.92
CA ALA A 324 23.32 24.23 21.44
C ALA A 324 23.06 22.74 21.12
N VAL A 325 24.01 22.06 20.50
CA VAL A 325 23.95 20.62 20.18
C VAL A 325 23.89 19.77 21.46
N ILE A 326 24.73 20.07 22.45
CA ILE A 326 24.79 19.30 23.70
C ILE A 326 23.56 19.54 24.57
N VAL A 327 23.17 20.80 24.78
CA VAL A 327 21.95 21.13 25.54
C VAL A 327 20.72 20.59 24.83
N GLY A 328 20.66 20.64 23.50
CA GLY A 328 19.58 20.04 22.73
C GLY A 328 19.50 18.52 22.90
N PHE A 329 20.61 17.85 23.20
CA PHE A 329 20.64 16.40 23.44
C PHE A 329 20.22 16.01 24.87
N GLN A 330 20.27 16.96 25.81
CA GLN A 330 19.96 16.73 27.23
C GLN A 330 18.58 16.09 27.50
N PRO A 331 17.49 16.49 26.81
CA PRO A 331 16.17 15.89 27.01
C PRO A 331 16.09 14.41 26.62
N ILE A 332 16.99 13.95 25.74
CA ILE A 332 17.06 12.57 25.24
C ILE A 332 18.01 11.73 26.12
N SER A 333 19.07 12.36 26.63
CA SER A 333 20.04 11.71 27.49
C SER A 333 19.48 11.53 28.90
N TRP A 334 18.84 10.39 29.17
CA TRP A 334 18.82 9.80 30.52
C TRP A 334 20.24 9.62 31.10
N LEU A 335 21.24 9.66 30.21
CA LEU A 335 22.68 9.61 30.44
C LEU A 335 23.34 10.98 30.66
N GLY A 336 22.61 12.03 31.05
CA GLY A 336 23.17 13.37 31.29
C GLY A 336 24.37 13.42 32.25
N SER A 337 24.59 12.36 33.06
CA SER A 337 25.77 12.19 33.92
C SER A 337 26.94 11.42 33.28
N LEU A 338 26.73 10.75 32.14
CA LEU A 338 27.70 9.82 31.55
C LEU A 338 28.62 10.48 30.51
N ILE A 339 28.25 11.64 29.97
CA ILE A 339 29.04 12.35 28.95
C ILE A 339 30.25 13.09 29.58
N SER A 340 30.32 13.17 30.91
CA SER A 340 31.41 13.87 31.58
C SER A 340 31.88 13.16 32.86
N PRO A 341 33.00 12.42 32.83
CA PRO A 341 33.75 12.13 34.05
C PRO A 341 34.35 13.44 34.58
N GLY A 342 33.59 14.21 35.37
CA GLY A 342 33.99 15.52 35.89
C GLY A 342 32.83 16.29 36.53
N GLN A 343 33.10 17.49 37.06
CA GLN A 343 32.03 18.34 37.59
C GLN A 343 31.06 18.72 36.45
N PRO A 344 29.74 18.61 36.66
CA PRO A 344 28.76 18.95 35.66
C PRO A 344 28.79 20.46 35.41
N VAL A 345 29.11 20.85 34.18
CA VAL A 345 28.98 22.23 33.73
C VAL A 345 27.50 22.52 33.53
N ALA A 346 26.94 23.42 34.34
CA ALA A 346 25.55 23.81 34.21
C ALA A 346 25.38 24.64 32.94
N MET A 347 24.54 24.19 32.01
CA MET A 347 24.18 24.94 30.82
C MET A 347 22.70 25.28 30.87
N VAL A 348 22.37 26.55 30.69
CA VAL A 348 21.00 27.05 30.81
C VAL A 348 20.67 27.86 29.55
N PRO A 349 19.51 27.66 28.92
CA PRO A 349 19.07 28.53 27.84
C PRO A 349 18.89 29.96 28.33
N SER A 350 19.35 30.94 27.54
CA SER A 350 19.27 32.37 27.87
C SER A 350 17.83 32.91 27.90
N CYS A 351 16.87 32.18 27.31
CA CYS A 351 15.47 32.60 27.24
C CYS A 351 14.55 31.63 27.98
N LEU A 352 13.62 32.17 28.77
CA LEU A 352 12.57 31.40 29.46
C LEU A 352 11.72 30.56 28.49
N LEU A 353 11.42 31.09 27.30
CA LEU A 353 10.64 30.36 26.30
C LEU A 353 11.37 29.09 25.84
N THR A 354 12.69 29.17 25.65
CA THR A 354 13.52 28.02 25.29
C THR A 354 13.61 27.01 26.43
N GLN A 355 13.59 27.45 27.69
CA GLN A 355 13.51 26.55 28.85
C GLN A 355 12.18 25.78 28.87
N ILE A 356 11.05 26.46 28.64
CA ILE A 356 9.73 25.81 28.53
C ILE A 356 9.73 24.82 27.36
N TRP A 357 10.31 25.20 26.22
CA TRP A 357 10.45 24.32 25.06
C TRP A 357 11.25 23.05 25.40
N LEU A 358 12.36 23.14 26.12
CA LEU A 358 13.15 21.95 26.53
C LEU A 358 12.35 20.98 27.41
N VAL A 359 11.43 21.48 28.24
CA VAL A 359 10.54 20.61 29.02
C VAL A 359 9.57 19.86 28.09
N ILE A 360 8.98 20.57 27.12
CA ILE A 360 8.08 19.96 26.12
C ILE A 360 8.84 18.94 25.28
N ASP A 361 10.04 19.28 24.81
CA ASP A 361 10.94 18.40 24.07
C ASP A 361 11.27 17.13 24.87
N GLY A 362 11.58 17.26 26.17
CA GLY A 362 11.81 16.11 27.05
C GLY A 362 10.61 15.15 27.14
N ILE A 363 9.40 15.69 27.25
CA ILE A 363 8.17 14.89 27.26
C ILE A 363 7.99 14.17 25.92
N LEU A 364 8.11 14.90 24.80
CA LEU A 364 7.97 14.34 23.45
C LEU A 364 9.03 13.28 23.15
N SER A 365 10.29 13.56 23.49
CA SER A 365 11.42 12.64 23.36
C SER A 365 11.21 11.36 24.16
N THR A 366 10.71 11.47 25.38
CA THR A 366 10.35 10.32 26.23
C THR A 366 9.25 9.46 25.59
N VAL A 367 8.20 10.09 25.08
CA VAL A 367 7.10 9.39 24.37
C VAL A 367 7.63 8.68 23.12
N LEU A 368 8.45 9.34 22.31
CA LEU A 368 9.05 8.75 21.10
C LEU A 368 9.97 7.57 21.43
N LEU A 369 10.77 7.66 22.49
CA LEU A 369 11.62 6.57 22.95
C LEU A 369 10.80 5.37 23.46
N ALA A 370 9.72 5.62 24.20
CA ALA A 370 8.80 4.57 24.64
C ALA A 370 8.17 3.85 23.44
N LEU A 371 7.70 4.61 22.44
CA LEU A 371 7.15 4.07 21.19
C LEU A 371 8.17 3.23 20.41
N PHE A 372 9.43 3.67 20.36
CA PHE A 372 10.53 2.90 19.79
C PHE A 372 10.70 1.54 20.48
N ILE A 373 10.74 1.52 21.82
CA ILE A 373 10.87 0.29 22.61
C ILE A 373 9.66 -0.64 22.35
N PHE A 374 8.44 -0.11 22.30
CA PHE A 374 7.25 -0.90 21.98
C PHE A 374 7.29 -1.48 20.56
N ALA A 375 7.76 -0.70 19.59
CA ALA A 375 7.92 -1.17 18.21
C ALA A 375 8.95 -2.31 18.12
N LEU A 376 10.10 -2.18 18.81
CA LEU A 376 11.09 -3.26 18.91
C LEU A 376 10.51 -4.52 19.55
N ARG A 377 9.82 -4.38 20.69
CA ARG A 377 9.16 -5.50 21.39
C ARG A 377 8.17 -6.23 20.48
N ARG A 378 7.34 -5.49 19.75
CA ARG A 378 6.37 -6.07 18.80
C ARG A 378 7.07 -6.86 17.70
N ARG A 379 8.18 -6.36 17.17
CA ARG A 379 8.94 -7.04 16.12
C ARG A 379 9.56 -8.35 16.61
N PHE A 380 10.13 -8.38 17.81
CA PHE A 380 10.66 -9.62 18.38
C PHE A 380 9.57 -10.68 18.61
N ARG A 381 8.37 -10.27 19.05
CA ARG A 381 7.22 -11.17 19.20
C ARG A 381 6.71 -11.80 17.90
N MET A 382 6.96 -11.18 16.75
CA MET A 382 6.54 -11.73 15.45
C MET A 382 7.62 -12.63 14.83
N ALA A 383 8.85 -12.60 15.34
CA ALA A 383 9.96 -13.41 14.85
C ALA A 383 10.14 -14.72 15.65
N SER A 384 9.57 -14.79 16.85
CA SER A 384 9.40 -16.00 17.68
C SER A 384 8.08 -16.67 17.37
#